data_AF-A0A7Y2BX12-F1
#
_entry.id   AF-A0A7Y2BX12-F1
#
_cell.length_a   1.000
_cell.length_b   1.000
_cell.length_c   1.000
_cell.angle_alpha   90.00
_cell.angle_beta   90.00
_cell.angle_gamma   90.00
#
_symmetry.space_group_name_H-M   'P 1'
#
loop_
_entity.id
_entity.type
_entity.pdbx_description
1 polymer ?
#
loop_
_entity_poly.entity_id
_entity_poly.type
_entity_poly.pdbx_seq_one_letter_code
_entity_poly.pdbx_strand_id
1 'polypeptide(L)'
;MKKMTIHMYMLLFMGCSTAIFSQTDISLFGGNYSSGTKSTMIGSEFIQLDPIHSFAGGLIVKQYLSDQLAFRSGLTYQKRGFAMTEGTSVNVFGLDIPLGVEIRNEIHYLEVPLMLEYKIPITGRVQP
;
A
#
# COMPACT_ATOMS: atom_id res chain seq x y z
N MET A 1 -43.21 -27.94 -19.54
CA MET A 1 -42.95 -26.49 -19.39
C MET A 1 -42.12 -26.16 -18.15
N LYS A 2 -42.51 -26.54 -16.93
CA LYS A 2 -41.74 -26.26 -15.69
C LYS A 2 -40.26 -26.68 -15.72
N LYS A 3 -39.96 -27.87 -16.28
CA LYS A 3 -38.57 -28.34 -16.43
C LYS A 3 -37.73 -27.42 -17.32
N MET A 4 -38.29 -26.86 -18.40
CA MET A 4 -37.59 -25.97 -19.32
C MET A 4 -37.28 -24.62 -18.68
N THR A 5 -38.20 -24.10 -17.87
CA THR A 5 -38.01 -22.86 -17.09
C THR A 5 -36.89 -23.00 -16.05
N ILE A 6 -36.76 -24.17 -15.40
CA ILE A 6 -35.68 -24.44 -14.44
C ILE A 6 -34.30 -24.45 -15.12
N HIS A 7 -34.18 -25.08 -16.29
CA HIS A 7 -32.92 -25.09 -17.04
C HIS A 7 -32.53 -23.69 -17.50
N MET A 8 -33.50 -22.85 -17.87
CA MET A 8 -33.26 -21.46 -18.23
C MET A 8 -32.70 -20.64 -17.06
N TYR A 9 -33.26 -20.78 -15.85
CA TYR A 9 -32.71 -20.11 -14.66
C TYR A 9 -31.32 -20.61 -14.29
N MET A 10 -31.07 -21.92 -14.42
CA MET A 10 -29.75 -22.50 -14.17
C MET A 10 -28.71 -21.95 -15.14
N LEU A 11 -29.05 -21.83 -16.42
CA LEU A 11 -28.18 -21.29 -17.47
C LEU A 11 -27.92 -19.79 -17.27
N LEU A 12 -28.93 -19.02 -16.85
CA LEU A 12 -28.78 -17.61 -16.48
C LEU A 12 -27.83 -17.42 -15.28
N PHE A 13 -28.00 -18.22 -14.23
CA PHE A 13 -27.16 -18.17 -13.03
C PHE A 13 -25.70 -18.50 -13.36
N MET A 14 -25.49 -19.53 -14.19
CA MET A 14 -24.16 -19.97 -14.62
C MET A 14 -23.49 -18.97 -15.58
N GLY A 15 -24.28 -18.28 -16.42
CA GLY A 15 -23.78 -17.17 -17.24
C GLY A 15 -23.39 -15.94 -16.41
N CYS A 16 -24.18 -15.60 -15.40
CA CYS A 16 -23.91 -14.44 -14.54
C CYS A 16 -22.64 -14.63 -13.69
N SER A 17 -22.41 -15.85 -13.16
CA SER A 17 -21.22 -16.13 -12.36
C SER A 17 -19.93 -16.01 -13.18
N THR A 18 -19.89 -16.57 -14.40
CA THR A 18 -18.69 -16.49 -15.27
C THR A 18 -18.33 -15.07 -15.69
N ALA A 19 -19.33 -14.19 -15.88
CA ALA A 19 -19.10 -12.78 -16.18
C ALA A 19 -18.43 -12.03 -15.02
N ILE A 20 -18.81 -12.33 -13.78
CA ILE A 20 -18.25 -11.68 -12.58
C ILE A 20 -16.79 -12.06 -12.39
N PHE A 21 -16.45 -13.35 -12.51
CA PHE A 21 -15.08 -13.85 -12.29
C PHE A 21 -14.08 -13.36 -13.36
N SER A 22 -14.52 -13.14 -14.60
CA SER A 22 -13.67 -12.58 -15.67
C SER A 22 -13.30 -11.11 -15.41
N GLN A 23 -14.12 -10.40 -14.65
CA GLN A 23 -13.93 -8.98 -14.34
C GLN A 23 -13.14 -8.75 -13.06
N THR A 24 -12.61 -9.80 -12.41
CA THR A 24 -11.88 -9.69 -11.14
C THR A 24 -10.40 -10.00 -11.31
N ASP A 25 -9.54 -9.02 -11.04
CA ASP A 25 -8.10 -9.19 -10.89
C ASP A 25 -7.71 -9.25 -9.41
N ILE A 26 -6.98 -10.28 -9.01
CA ILE A 26 -6.38 -10.37 -7.67
C ILE A 26 -4.86 -10.22 -7.81
N SER A 27 -4.26 -9.34 -7.02
CA SER A 27 -2.83 -9.06 -7.05
C SER A 27 -2.24 -9.04 -5.65
N LEU A 28 -1.05 -9.64 -5.51
CA LEU A 28 -0.24 -9.56 -4.30
C LEU A 28 0.94 -8.62 -4.58
N PHE A 29 1.29 -7.77 -3.62
CA PHE A 29 2.50 -6.95 -3.71
C PHE A 29 3.24 -6.92 -2.38
N GLY A 30 4.56 -6.68 -2.45
CA GLY A 30 5.42 -6.53 -1.29
C GLY A 30 6.70 -5.81 -1.68
N GLY A 31 7.27 -5.04 -0.76
CA GLY A 31 8.47 -4.26 -1.03
C GLY A 31 9.01 -3.54 0.21
N ASN A 32 10.17 -2.92 0.03
CA ASN A 32 10.76 -2.05 1.03
C ASN A 32 10.05 -0.70 1.02
N TYR A 33 9.64 -0.23 2.19
CA TYR A 33 8.99 1.04 2.42
C TYR A 33 9.86 1.88 3.36
N SER A 34 10.19 3.10 2.95
CA SER A 34 10.92 4.06 3.77
C SER A 34 9.97 5.18 4.15
N SER A 35 9.82 5.42 5.46
CA SER A 35 9.02 6.51 6.00
C SER A 35 9.94 7.47 6.72
N GLY A 36 9.90 8.75 6.34
CA GLY A 36 10.61 9.83 7.02
C GLY A 36 9.64 10.90 7.45
N THR A 37 9.73 11.34 8.70
CA THR A 37 9.00 12.50 9.21
C THR A 37 9.89 13.73 9.15
N LYS A 38 9.34 14.86 8.71
CA LYS A 38 10.03 16.16 8.80
C LYS A 38 9.42 16.92 9.97
N SER A 39 10.25 17.32 10.93
CA SER A 39 9.84 18.24 11.99
C SER A 39 10.05 19.68 11.52
N THR A 40 8.99 20.48 11.51
CA THR A 40 9.02 21.92 11.14
C THR A 40 9.19 22.83 12.37
N MET A 41 9.34 22.29 13.59
CA MET A 41 9.50 23.12 14.79
C MET A 41 10.95 23.59 15.00
N ILE A 42 11.05 24.79 15.58
CA ILE A 42 12.28 25.52 15.95
C ILE A 42 13.23 24.57 16.69
N GLY A 43 14.38 24.24 16.08
CA GLY A 43 15.35 23.28 16.62
C GLY A 43 15.72 22.12 15.69
N SER A 44 15.32 22.14 14.42
CA SER A 44 15.62 21.11 13.41
C SER A 44 17.12 20.83 13.19
N GLU A 45 18.02 21.64 13.74
CA GLU A 45 19.47 21.41 13.72
C GLU A 45 19.97 20.51 14.86
N PHE A 46 19.19 20.34 15.94
CA PHE A 46 19.55 19.48 17.09
C PHE A 46 18.88 18.11 17.06
N ILE A 47 17.77 17.95 16.33
CA ILE A 47 17.01 16.70 16.28
C ILE A 47 17.12 16.09 14.87
N GLN A 48 18.04 15.14 14.70
CA GLN A 48 18.16 14.35 13.48
C GLN A 48 17.15 13.20 13.53
N LEU A 49 16.13 13.27 12.66
CA LEU A 49 15.13 12.22 12.50
C LEU A 49 15.54 11.31 11.33
N ASP A 50 15.88 10.07 11.65
CA ASP A 50 16.26 9.07 10.67
C ASP A 50 15.01 8.34 10.14
N PRO A 51 14.89 8.18 8.81
CA PRO A 51 13.79 7.45 8.21
C PRO A 51 13.89 5.96 8.55
N ILE A 52 12.75 5.35 8.87
CA ILE A 52 12.70 3.92 9.15
C ILE A 52 12.44 3.15 7.86
N HIS A 53 13.29 2.18 7.57
CA HIS A 53 13.09 1.19 6.53
C HIS A 53 12.30 0.01 7.09
N SER A 54 11.19 -0.30 6.44
CA SER A 54 10.30 -1.38 6.84
C SER A 54 9.81 -2.16 5.62
N PHE A 55 9.31 -3.36 5.87
CA PHE A 55 8.59 -4.10 4.85
C PHE A 55 7.14 -3.64 4.80
N ALA A 56 6.62 -3.40 3.59
CA ALA A 56 5.21 -3.20 3.32
C ALA A 56 4.72 -4.24 2.30
N GLY A 57 3.46 -4.63 2.41
CA GLY A 57 2.87 -5.59 1.49
C GLY A 57 1.37 -5.71 1.67
N GLY A 58 0.72 -6.33 0.70
CA GLY A 58 -0.73 -6.42 0.72
C GLY A 58 -1.32 -7.20 -0.42
N LEU A 59 -2.62 -7.44 -0.30
CA LEU A 59 -3.47 -8.05 -1.31
C LEU A 59 -4.41 -6.99 -1.86
N ILE A 60 -4.60 -7.01 -3.17
CA ILE A 60 -5.46 -6.09 -3.89
C ILE A 60 -6.43 -6.89 -4.74
N VAL A 61 -7.69 -6.49 -4.71
CA VAL A 61 -8.76 -7.00 -5.57
C VAL A 61 -9.24 -5.84 -6.43
N LYS A 62 -9.24 -6.02 -7.74
CA LYS A 62 -9.74 -5.05 -8.70
C LYS A 62 -10.91 -5.67 -9.46
N GLN A 63 -12.04 -4.98 -9.45
CA GLN A 63 -13.24 -5.34 -10.19
C GLN A 63 -13.42 -4.36 -11.36
N TYR A 64 -13.38 -4.84 -12.59
CA TYR A 64 -13.73 -4.06 -13.77
C TYR A 64 -15.24 -3.89 -13.85
N LEU A 65 -15.72 -2.64 -13.86
CA LEU A 65 -17.13 -2.32 -14.14
C LEU A 65 -17.34 -2.10 -15.65
N SER A 66 -16.32 -1.62 -16.34
CA SER A 66 -16.26 -1.52 -17.80
C SER A 66 -14.81 -1.58 -18.27
N ASP A 67 -14.58 -1.52 -19.59
CA ASP A 67 -13.22 -1.48 -20.16
C ASP A 67 -12.39 -0.29 -19.65
N GLN A 68 -13.07 0.79 -19.24
CA GLN A 68 -12.45 2.03 -18.75
C GLN A 68 -12.57 2.21 -17.24
N LEU A 69 -13.54 1.59 -16.57
CA LEU A 69 -13.80 1.85 -15.15
C LEU A 69 -13.53 0.60 -14.31
N ALA A 70 -12.74 0.75 -13.25
CA ALA A 70 -12.47 -0.33 -12.30
C ALA A 70 -12.56 0.16 -10.86
N PHE A 71 -13.10 -0.67 -9.98
CA PHE A 71 -13.07 -0.47 -8.54
C PHE A 71 -11.96 -1.32 -7.95
N ARG A 72 -11.07 -0.71 -7.18
CA ARG A 72 -9.92 -1.36 -6.57
C ARG A 72 -10.01 -1.25 -5.06
N SER A 73 -9.99 -2.40 -4.41
CA SER A 73 -9.98 -2.55 -2.96
C SER A 73 -8.82 -3.45 -2.54
N GLY A 74 -8.45 -3.47 -1.27
CA GLY A 74 -7.39 -4.36 -0.82
C GLY A 74 -7.20 -4.34 0.68
N LEU A 75 -6.20 -5.10 1.12
CA LEU A 75 -5.70 -5.09 2.48
C LEU A 75 -4.19 -4.86 2.41
N THR A 76 -3.72 -3.78 3.02
CA THR A 76 -2.32 -3.36 2.95
C THR A 76 -1.76 -3.19 4.34
N TYR A 77 -0.64 -3.85 4.62
CA TYR A 77 0.13 -3.70 5.83
C TYR A 77 1.36 -2.83 5.55
N GLN A 78 1.56 -1.80 6.36
CA GLN A 78 2.72 -0.93 6.28
C GLN A 78 3.11 -0.40 7.66
N LYS A 79 4.40 -0.11 7.85
CA LYS A 79 4.88 0.55 9.08
C LYS A 79 5.26 1.99 8.75
N ARG A 80 4.86 2.92 9.60
CA ARG A 80 5.29 4.32 9.52
C ARG A 80 5.89 4.73 10.85
N GLY A 81 6.91 5.57 10.82
CA GLY A 81 7.65 5.91 12.02
C GLY A 81 8.91 6.71 11.74
N PHE A 82 9.63 7.02 12.81
CA PHE A 82 10.92 7.69 12.76
C PHE A 82 11.79 7.21 13.91
N ALA A 83 13.10 7.23 13.68
CA ALA A 83 14.09 7.02 14.72
C ALA A 83 14.79 8.35 15.03
N MET A 84 15.16 8.57 16.28
CA MET A 84 15.92 9.72 16.74
C MET A 84 17.08 9.22 17.57
N THR A 85 18.30 9.57 17.17
CA THR A 85 19.51 9.21 17.90
C THR A 85 20.07 10.45 18.56
N GLU A 86 20.05 10.52 19.89
CA GLU A 86 20.68 11.60 20.65
C GLU A 86 21.96 11.05 21.30
N GLY A 87 23.12 11.52 20.85
CA GLY A 87 24.43 11.07 21.31
C GLY A 87 25.23 12.17 22.00
N THR A 88 25.81 11.88 23.15
CA THR A 88 26.87 12.69 23.78
C THR A 88 28.16 11.89 23.76
N SER A 89 29.24 12.47 23.23
CA SER A 89 30.58 11.92 23.34
C SER A 89 31.13 12.20 24.74
N VAL A 90 31.43 11.15 25.50
CA VAL A 90 32.13 11.29 26.78
C VAL A 90 33.57 10.83 26.58
N ASN A 91 34.52 11.71 26.86
CA ASN A 91 35.94 11.40 26.79
C ASN A 91 36.35 10.62 28.04
N VAL A 92 36.67 9.34 27.88
CA VAL A 92 37.15 8.48 28.97
C VAL A 92 38.55 8.01 28.59
N PHE A 93 39.57 8.47 29.32
CA PHE A 93 40.98 8.18 29.04
C PHE A 93 41.46 8.56 27.62
N GLY A 94 40.95 9.66 27.04
CA GLY A 94 41.34 10.11 25.70
C GLY A 94 40.68 9.33 24.56
N LEU A 95 39.78 8.39 24.86
CA LEU A 95 38.91 7.74 23.89
C LEU A 95 37.53 8.39 23.96
N ASP A 96 37.06 8.89 22.81
CA ASP A 96 35.69 9.40 22.68
C ASP A 96 34.74 8.21 22.56
N ILE A 97 34.05 7.88 23.65
CA ILE A 97 33.03 6.84 23.65
C ILE A 97 31.69 7.51 23.34
N PRO A 98 31.06 7.21 22.18
CA PRO A 98 29.72 7.72 21.89
C PRO A 98 28.73 7.01 22.80
N LEU A 99 28.19 7.72 23.80
CA LEU A 99 27.07 7.26 24.60
C LEU A 99 25.82 7.90 23.99
N GLY A 100 24.97 7.08 23.37
CA GLY A 100 23.76 7.53 22.71
C GLY A 100 22.51 6.82 23.21
N VAL A 101 21.40 7.55 23.19
CA VAL A 101 20.05 7.03 23.40
C VAL A 101 19.33 7.03 22.06
N GLU A 102 18.90 5.85 21.60
CA GLU A 102 18.04 5.71 20.42
C GLU A 102 16.57 5.71 20.88
N ILE A 103 15.80 6.69 20.41
CA ILE A 103 14.34 6.69 20.55
C ILE A 103 13.73 6.28 19.21
N ARG A 104 13.02 5.16 19.21
CA ARG A 104 12.37 4.60 18.03
C ARG A 104 10.86 4.63 18.19
N ASN A 105 10.17 5.30 17.27
CA ASN A 105 8.72 5.31 17.21
C ASN A 105 8.26 4.59 15.94
N GLU A 106 7.55 3.47 16.11
CA GLU A 106 7.01 2.68 15.02
C GLU A 106 5.51 2.46 15.23
N ILE A 107 4.72 2.76 14.20
CA ILE A 107 3.28 2.51 14.18
C ILE A 107 2.97 1.56 13.03
N HIS A 108 2.24 0.50 13.35
CA HIS A 108 1.79 -0.50 12.41
C HIS A 108 0.41 -0.11 11.86
N TYR A 109 0.30 -0.05 10.54
CA TYR A 109 -0.94 0.28 9.86
C TYR A 109 -1.44 -0.94 9.09
N LEU A 110 -2.72 -1.24 9.29
CA LEU A 110 -3.50 -2.12 8.44
C LEU A 110 -4.57 -1.27 7.76
N GLU A 111 -4.42 -1.08 6.46
CA GLU A 111 -5.26 -0.19 5.67
C GLU A 111 -6.08 -0.99 4.65
N VAL A 112 -7.30 -0.51 4.39
CA VAL A 112 -8.17 -1.02 3.34
C VAL A 112 -8.35 0.10 2.32
N PRO A 113 -7.47 0.22 1.31
CA PRO A 113 -7.57 1.28 0.33
C PRO A 113 -8.79 1.03 -0.56
N LEU A 114 -9.64 2.04 -0.74
CA LEU A 114 -10.78 2.02 -1.65
C LEU A 114 -10.52 3.05 -2.76
N MET A 115 -10.43 2.60 -4.00
CA MET A 115 -10.08 3.43 -5.15
C MET A 115 -11.02 3.16 -6.32
N LEU A 116 -11.41 4.23 -7.01
CA LEU A 116 -12.09 4.16 -8.30
C LEU A 116 -11.07 4.56 -9.38
N GLU A 117 -10.78 3.66 -10.30
CA GLU A 117 -9.85 3.87 -11.40
C GLU A 117 -10.62 4.10 -12.71
N TYR A 118 -10.23 5.15 -13.45
CA TYR A 118 -10.76 5.43 -14.78
C TYR A 118 -9.61 5.49 -15.80
N LYS A 119 -9.64 4.62 -16.82
CA LYS A 119 -8.69 4.60 -17.94
C LYS A 119 -9.18 5.55 -19.02
N ILE A 120 -8.38 6.57 -19.32
CA ILE A 120 -8.66 7.51 -20.41
C ILE A 120 -8.28 6.84 -21.73
N PRO A 121 -9.23 6.65 -22.68
CA PRO A 121 -8.90 6.12 -24.00
C PRO A 121 -8.11 7.17 -24.77
N ILE A 122 -6.84 6.87 -25.04
CA ILE A 122 -5.99 7.74 -25.87
C ILE A 122 -6.31 7.42 -27.34
N THR A 123 -7.25 8.16 -27.93
CA THR A 123 -7.49 8.11 -29.39
C THR A 123 -6.44 8.96 -30.10
N GLY A 124 -5.17 8.54 -30.02
CA GLY A 124 -4.06 9.14 -30.74
C GLY A 124 -3.37 8.09 -31.59
N ARG A 125 -3.52 8.17 -32.92
CA ARG A 125 -2.73 7.34 -33.85
C ARG A 125 -1.27 7.78 -33.77
N VAL A 126 -0.49 7.10 -32.94
CA VAL A 126 0.95 6.96 -33.19
C VAL A 126 1.26 5.48 -33.07
N GLN A 127 1.13 4.79 -34.21
CA GLN A 127 1.79 3.51 -34.43
C GLN A 127 3.27 3.84 -34.73
N PRO A 128 4.24 3.09 -34.19
CA PRO A 128 5.65 3.24 -34.56
C PRO A 128 5.88 2.97 -36.04
#